data_AF-A0A7C6SSI7-F1
#
_entry.id   AF-A0A7C6SSI7-F1
#
_cell.length_a   1.000
_cell.length_b   1.000
_cell.length_c   1.000
_cell.angle_alpha   90.00
_cell.angle_beta   90.00
_cell.angle_gamma   90.00
#
_symmetry.space_group_name_H-M   'P 1'
#
loop_
_entity.id
_entity.type
_entity.pdbx_description
1 polymer ?
#
loop_
_entity_poly.entity_id
_entity_poly.type
_entity_poly.pdbx_seq_one_letter_code
_entity_poly.pdbx_strand_id
1 'polypeptide(L)'
;MIDSKLIRELRQNRNLTLQALAERAGLSVSYLSEIELGKKQPSLETIDRLAKALNISREGLISGDNNLTNLKLGEKVSLLRNEHNLSLSELAEKVGISASYLCQIENGKVMPALTTLKNIAKALDTDPESLMATTNFVGYKIKKIRCERKITQAALAEKAEVSTSLIGQIESGKVEPSLKTLEKIAAALSLSPCFFVSGDDELSSILKPMNPELRKLLNDSKVISVLELLSDCSTEEFSFILKFIQLYKEHRNA
;
A
#
# COMPACT_ATOMS: atom_id res chain seq x y z
N MET A 1 -10.74 6.12 12.06
CA MET A 1 -11.70 7.20 11.73
C MET A 1 -12.09 7.05 10.26
N ILE A 2 -13.03 7.82 9.74
CA ILE A 2 -13.44 7.76 8.32
C ILE A 2 -12.96 9.03 7.63
N ASP A 3 -12.59 8.91 6.36
CA ASP A 3 -12.29 10.07 5.53
C ASP A 3 -13.57 10.67 4.95
N SER A 4 -14.07 11.71 5.60
CA SER A 4 -15.27 12.43 5.16
C SER A 4 -15.07 13.18 3.84
N LYS A 5 -13.83 13.57 3.49
CA LYS A 5 -13.52 14.22 2.21
C LYS A 5 -13.58 13.22 1.06
N LEU A 6 -13.06 12.01 1.27
CA LEU A 6 -13.09 10.94 0.28
C LEU A 6 -14.53 10.56 -0.13
N ILE A 7 -15.47 10.52 0.81
CA ILE A 7 -16.90 10.26 0.52
C ILE A 7 -17.43 11.27 -0.50
N ARG A 8 -17.16 12.56 -0.25
CA ARG A 8 -17.61 13.64 -1.12
C ARG A 8 -16.96 13.59 -2.50
N GLU A 9 -15.66 13.35 -2.57
CA GLU A 9 -14.92 13.23 -3.83
C GLU A 9 -15.42 12.06 -4.68
N LEU A 10 -15.54 10.87 -4.09
CA LEU A 10 -16.05 9.69 -4.80
C LEU A 10 -17.48 9.88 -5.29
N ARG A 11 -18.32 10.55 -4.48
CA ARG A 11 -19.68 10.91 -4.88
C ARG A 11 -19.67 11.83 -6.10
N GLN A 12 -18.86 12.89 -6.08
CA GLN A 12 -18.75 13.85 -7.18
C GLN A 12 -18.16 13.23 -8.45
N ASN A 13 -17.08 12.47 -8.33
CA ASN A 13 -16.42 11.79 -9.46
C ASN A 13 -17.33 10.76 -10.15
N ARG A 14 -18.36 10.29 -9.45
CA ARG A 14 -19.35 9.35 -9.97
C ARG A 14 -20.68 10.03 -10.33
N ASN A 15 -20.70 11.36 -10.38
CA ASN A 15 -21.87 12.17 -10.70
C ASN A 15 -23.09 11.86 -9.82
N LEU A 16 -22.87 11.44 -8.57
CA LEU A 16 -23.94 11.15 -7.63
C LEU A 16 -24.36 12.42 -6.89
N THR A 17 -25.65 12.69 -6.83
CA THR A 17 -26.18 13.72 -5.94
C THR A 17 -26.14 13.24 -4.49
N LEU A 18 -26.16 14.17 -3.54
CA LEU A 18 -26.24 13.83 -2.11
C LEU A 18 -27.48 12.96 -1.82
N GLN A 19 -28.59 13.25 -2.48
CA GLN A 19 -29.83 12.48 -2.37
C GLN A 19 -29.68 11.06 -2.94
N ALA A 20 -29.11 10.91 -4.13
CA ALA A 20 -28.91 9.61 -4.76
C ALA A 20 -27.99 8.70 -3.93
N LEU A 21 -26.92 9.25 -3.34
CA LEU A 21 -26.05 8.48 -2.45
C LEU A 21 -26.75 8.09 -1.15
N ALA A 22 -27.49 9.03 -0.54
CA ALA A 22 -28.23 8.77 0.69
C ALA A 22 -29.26 7.64 0.49
N GLU A 23 -30.02 7.68 -0.60
CA GLU A 23 -30.98 6.64 -0.97
C GLU A 23 -30.28 5.29 -1.16
N ARG A 24 -29.19 5.25 -1.93
CA ARG A 24 -28.43 4.02 -2.19
C ARG A 24 -27.80 3.42 -0.93
N ALA A 25 -27.48 4.24 0.07
CA ALA A 25 -26.94 3.80 1.36
C ALA A 25 -28.03 3.53 2.42
N GLY A 26 -29.31 3.84 2.13
CA GLY A 26 -30.40 3.79 3.11
C GLY A 26 -30.22 4.77 4.27
N LEU A 27 -29.72 5.98 3.98
CA LEU A 27 -29.47 7.05 4.94
C LEU A 27 -30.34 8.26 4.65
N SER A 28 -30.55 9.11 5.67
CA SER A 28 -31.17 10.41 5.42
C SER A 28 -30.15 11.36 4.78
N VAL A 29 -30.63 12.23 3.89
CA VAL A 29 -29.80 13.24 3.19
C VAL A 29 -29.09 14.16 4.19
N SER A 30 -29.79 14.54 5.27
CA SER A 30 -29.23 15.34 6.36
C SER A 30 -28.10 14.62 7.09
N TYR A 31 -28.28 13.34 7.41
CA TYR A 31 -27.24 12.56 8.10
C TYR A 31 -26.01 12.34 7.21
N LEU A 32 -26.20 12.06 5.92
CA LEU A 32 -25.09 11.97 4.96
C LEU A 32 -24.32 13.29 4.84
N SER A 33 -25.02 14.43 4.81
CA SER A 33 -24.41 15.77 4.80
C SER A 33 -23.52 16.00 6.03
N GLU A 34 -24.01 15.64 7.22
CA GLU A 34 -23.24 15.77 8.46
C GLU A 34 -21.99 14.86 8.48
N ILE A 35 -22.07 13.69 7.84
CA ILE A 35 -20.92 12.79 7.66
C ILE A 35 -19.90 13.40 6.69
N GLU A 36 -20.31 13.88 5.51
CA GLU A 36 -19.39 14.51 4.53
C GLU A 36 -18.71 15.78 5.09
N LEU A 37 -19.40 16.51 5.97
CA LEU A 37 -18.84 17.68 6.66
C LEU A 37 -17.96 17.32 7.86
N GLY A 38 -17.82 16.03 8.20
CA GLY A 38 -17.05 15.55 9.35
C GLY A 38 -17.69 15.87 10.71
N LYS A 39 -18.95 16.30 10.75
CA LYS A 39 -19.67 16.68 11.97
C LYS A 39 -20.18 15.46 12.75
N LYS A 40 -20.39 14.33 12.08
CA LYS A 40 -20.79 13.07 12.71
C LYS A 40 -19.90 11.91 12.28
N GLN A 41 -19.57 11.08 13.26
CA GLN A 41 -18.93 9.78 13.04
C GLN A 41 -20.02 8.70 12.90
N PRO A 42 -20.15 8.04 11.74
CA PRO A 42 -21.12 6.99 11.53
C PRO A 42 -20.70 5.65 12.16
N SER A 43 -21.67 4.77 12.40
CA SER A 43 -21.45 3.41 12.91
C SER A 43 -20.79 2.50 11.86
N LEU A 44 -20.15 1.40 12.29
CA LEU A 44 -19.57 0.40 11.37
C LEU A 44 -20.57 -0.11 10.33
N GLU A 45 -21.82 -0.34 10.75
CA GLU A 45 -22.90 -0.73 9.84
C GLU A 45 -23.21 0.34 8.79
N THR A 46 -23.16 1.62 9.18
CA THR A 46 -23.34 2.74 8.25
C THR A 46 -22.17 2.88 7.29
N ILE A 47 -20.93 2.62 7.75
CA ILE A 47 -19.74 2.54 6.90
C ILE A 47 -19.91 1.46 5.85
N ASP A 48 -20.37 0.28 6.23
CA ASP A 48 -20.58 -0.83 5.29
C ASP A 48 -21.61 -0.48 4.23
N ARG A 49 -22.69 0.19 4.62
CA ARG A 49 -23.72 0.66 3.69
C ARG A 49 -23.18 1.73 2.73
N LEU A 50 -22.39 2.67 3.24
CA LEU A 50 -21.74 3.69 2.41
C LEU A 50 -20.70 3.08 1.47
N ALA A 51 -19.86 2.15 1.93
CA ALA A 51 -18.86 1.48 1.11
C ALA A 51 -19.52 0.68 -0.03
N LYS A 52 -20.62 -0.04 0.27
CA LYS A 52 -21.44 -0.72 -0.75
C LYS A 52 -22.07 0.26 -1.73
N ALA A 53 -22.68 1.35 -1.24
CA ALA A 53 -23.31 2.35 -2.08
C ALA A 53 -22.30 3.07 -2.99
N LEU A 54 -21.11 3.37 -2.46
CA LEU A 54 -19.97 3.91 -3.17
C LEU A 54 -19.15 2.84 -3.88
N ASN A 55 -19.57 1.57 -3.93
CA ASN A 55 -18.87 0.49 -4.62
C ASN A 55 -17.34 0.49 -4.40
N ILE A 56 -16.93 0.62 -3.15
CA ILE A 56 -15.55 0.59 -2.67
C ILE A 56 -15.44 -0.41 -1.52
N SER A 57 -14.22 -0.78 -1.15
CA SER A 57 -14.00 -1.59 0.04
C SER A 57 -14.29 -0.78 1.31
N ARG A 58 -14.69 -1.45 2.41
CA ARG A 58 -14.84 -0.77 3.71
C ARG A 58 -13.50 -0.23 4.19
N GLU A 59 -12.41 -0.93 3.87
CA GLU A 59 -11.03 -0.61 4.23
C GLU A 59 -10.57 0.68 3.53
N GLY A 60 -11.08 0.96 2.33
CA GLY A 60 -10.82 2.20 1.62
C GLY A 60 -11.60 3.40 2.14
N LEU A 61 -12.76 3.17 2.77
CA LEU A 61 -13.59 4.22 3.36
C LEU A 61 -13.16 4.55 4.80
N ILE A 62 -12.72 3.53 5.51
CA ILE A 62 -12.04 3.66 6.79
C ILE A 62 -10.61 4.11 6.48
N SER A 63 -10.41 5.42 6.35
CA SER A 63 -9.10 6.01 6.72
C SER A 63 -8.97 5.96 8.24
N GLY A 64 -8.96 4.73 8.76
CA GLY A 64 -8.31 4.45 10.00
C GLY A 64 -6.86 4.81 9.77
N ASP A 65 -6.28 5.50 10.73
CA ASP A 65 -4.97 5.17 11.23
C ASP A 65 -4.79 3.65 11.30
N ASN A 66 -4.58 3.01 10.16
CA ASN A 66 -3.78 1.82 10.06
C ASN A 66 -2.32 2.28 10.23
N ASN A 67 -2.05 3.04 11.30
CA ASN A 67 -0.70 3.32 11.72
C ASN A 67 0.03 1.97 11.86
N LEU A 68 -0.58 0.93 12.43
CA LEU A 68 0.09 -0.38 12.52
C LEU A 68 0.58 -0.98 11.18
N THR A 69 -0.06 -0.69 10.04
CA THR A 69 0.40 -1.15 8.71
C THR A 69 1.01 -0.05 7.82
N ASN A 70 0.99 1.21 8.25
CA ASN A 70 1.37 2.39 7.45
C ASN A 70 2.23 3.41 8.22
N LEU A 71 2.61 3.13 9.47
CA LEU A 71 3.61 3.88 10.23
C LEU A 71 4.89 3.90 9.41
N LYS A 72 5.66 4.97 9.49
CA LYS A 72 7.06 4.92 9.07
C LYS A 72 7.86 4.11 10.08
N LEU A 73 9.03 3.61 9.67
CA LEU A 73 9.89 2.82 10.56
C LEU A 73 10.08 3.49 11.92
N GLY A 74 10.39 4.79 11.93
CA GLY A 74 10.66 5.54 13.15
C GLY A 74 9.48 5.55 14.12
N GLU A 75 8.28 5.79 13.60
CA GLU A 75 7.05 5.84 14.40
C GLU A 75 6.73 4.44 14.96
N LYS A 76 6.93 3.39 14.16
CA LYS A 76 6.75 2.00 14.60
C LYS A 76 7.74 1.59 15.69
N VAL A 77 9.00 1.98 15.57
CA VAL A 77 10.02 1.76 16.61
C VAL A 77 9.65 2.51 17.89
N SER A 78 9.21 3.77 17.76
CA SER A 78 8.80 4.58 18.91
C SER A 78 7.60 3.97 19.65
N LEU A 79 6.59 3.51 18.93
CA LEU A 79 5.42 2.85 19.51
C LEU A 79 5.78 1.56 20.24
N LEU A 80 6.50 0.64 19.58
CA LEU A 80 6.94 -0.61 20.19
C LEU A 80 7.80 -0.35 21.43
N ARG A 81 8.69 0.65 21.38
CA ARG A 81 9.50 1.04 22.54
C ARG A 81 8.62 1.43 23.73
N ASN A 82 7.57 2.23 23.49
CA ASN A 82 6.63 2.66 24.53
C ASN A 82 5.75 1.50 25.05
N GLU A 83 5.33 0.58 24.18
CA GLU A 83 4.59 -0.64 24.58
C GLU A 83 5.41 -1.53 25.51
N HIS A 84 6.73 -1.60 25.27
CA HIS A 84 7.67 -2.29 26.16
C HIS A 84 8.10 -1.44 27.38
N ASN A 85 7.52 -0.25 27.58
CA ASN A 85 7.86 0.70 28.65
C ASN A 85 9.34 1.07 28.72
N LEU A 86 10.03 1.09 27.57
CA LEU A 86 11.44 1.44 27.49
C LEU A 86 11.60 2.94 27.25
N SER A 87 12.51 3.57 27.99
CA SER A 87 13.01 4.90 27.63
C SER A 87 13.90 4.83 26.39
N LEU A 88 14.08 5.99 25.75
CA LEU A 88 14.92 6.10 24.55
C LEU A 88 16.37 5.66 24.85
N SER A 89 16.90 6.02 26.02
CA SER A 89 18.26 5.63 26.44
C SER A 89 18.39 4.13 26.66
N GLU A 90 17.41 3.49 27.29
CA GLU A 90 17.43 2.04 27.57
C GLU A 90 17.37 1.21 26.29
N LEU A 91 16.51 1.58 25.32
CA LEU A 91 16.49 0.89 24.03
C LEU A 91 17.81 1.09 23.28
N ALA A 92 18.35 2.32 23.28
CA ALA A 92 19.60 2.62 22.60
C ALA A 92 20.77 1.78 23.15
N GLU A 93 20.85 1.64 24.49
CA GLU A 93 21.84 0.79 25.16
C GLU A 93 21.68 -0.69 24.80
N LYS A 94 20.45 -1.22 24.84
CA LYS A 94 20.16 -2.62 24.42
C LYS A 94 20.54 -2.91 22.97
N VAL A 95 20.38 -1.93 22.08
CA VAL A 95 20.70 -2.04 20.65
C VAL A 95 22.19 -1.84 20.38
N GLY A 96 22.91 -1.16 21.28
CA GLY A 96 24.32 -0.82 21.14
C GLY A 96 24.56 0.45 20.31
N ILE A 97 23.67 1.44 20.38
CA ILE A 97 23.76 2.71 19.65
C ILE A 97 23.56 3.92 20.59
N SER A 98 23.85 5.14 20.10
CA SER A 98 23.60 6.35 20.89
C SER A 98 22.11 6.71 20.93
N ALA A 99 21.65 7.26 22.06
CA ALA A 99 20.27 7.76 22.19
C ALA A 99 19.95 8.85 21.15
N SER A 100 20.92 9.70 20.80
CA SER A 100 20.72 10.69 19.73
C SER A 100 20.46 10.03 18.38
N TYR A 101 21.18 8.95 18.05
CA TYR A 101 20.97 8.22 16.80
C TYR A 101 19.61 7.50 16.78
N LEU A 102 19.22 6.86 17.87
CA LEU A 102 17.88 6.27 18.00
C LEU A 102 16.77 7.32 17.86
N CYS A 103 16.94 8.51 18.46
CA CYS A 103 16.00 9.62 18.32
C CYS A 103 15.88 10.11 16.87
N GLN A 104 16.99 10.16 16.12
CA GLN A 104 16.97 10.49 14.70
C GLN A 104 16.24 9.42 13.86
N ILE A 105 16.36 8.15 14.24
CA ILE A 105 15.62 7.04 13.62
C ILE A 105 14.12 7.16 13.92
N GLU A 106 13.73 7.34 15.19
CA GLU A 106 12.31 7.44 15.60
C GLU A 106 11.60 8.62 14.93
N ASN A 107 12.30 9.74 14.73
CA ASN A 107 11.77 10.90 14.02
C ASN A 107 11.86 10.81 12.49
N GLY A 108 12.35 9.68 11.95
CA GLY A 108 12.49 9.47 10.50
C GLY A 108 13.53 10.37 9.82
N LYS A 109 14.44 10.99 10.59
CA LYS A 109 15.52 11.83 10.05
C LYS A 109 16.64 11.01 9.43
N VAL A 110 16.86 9.79 9.94
CA VAL A 110 17.93 8.89 9.48
C VAL A 110 17.40 7.47 9.35
N MET A 111 17.74 6.82 8.24
CA MET A 111 17.50 5.39 8.04
C MET A 111 18.62 4.59 8.73
N PRO A 112 18.28 3.64 9.63
CA PRO A 112 19.30 2.78 10.23
C PRO A 112 19.82 1.74 9.23
N ALA A 113 21.06 1.32 9.41
CA ALA A 113 21.58 0.14 8.75
C ALA A 113 20.76 -1.11 9.17
N LEU A 114 20.71 -2.13 8.31
CA LEU A 114 19.91 -3.33 8.61
C LEU A 114 20.41 -4.13 9.81
N THR A 115 21.71 -4.06 10.11
CA THR A 115 22.25 -4.63 11.35
C THR A 115 21.63 -3.96 12.57
N THR A 116 21.58 -2.63 12.58
CA THR A 116 20.91 -1.84 13.61
C THR A 116 19.42 -2.14 13.66
N LEU A 117 18.74 -2.24 12.51
CA LEU A 117 17.31 -2.55 12.46
C LEU A 117 16.99 -3.95 12.99
N LYS A 118 17.83 -4.95 12.72
CA LYS A 118 17.72 -6.30 13.31
C LYS A 118 17.96 -6.29 14.81
N ASN A 119 18.91 -5.49 15.29
CA ASN A 119 19.17 -5.34 16.73
C ASN A 119 17.99 -4.64 17.42
N ILE A 120 17.40 -3.61 16.80
CA ILE A 120 16.17 -2.96 17.27
C ILE A 120 15.04 -3.98 17.35
N ALA A 121 14.82 -4.77 16.28
CA ALA A 121 13.79 -5.81 16.27
C ALA A 121 13.97 -6.82 17.40
N LYS A 122 15.21 -7.30 17.59
CA LYS A 122 15.56 -8.22 18.67
C LYS A 122 15.36 -7.61 20.06
N ALA A 123 15.72 -6.33 20.26
CA ALA A 123 15.57 -5.65 21.54
C ALA A 123 14.10 -5.35 21.91
N LEU A 124 13.23 -5.30 20.90
CA LEU A 124 11.78 -5.10 21.02
C LEU A 124 10.98 -6.40 20.86
N ASP A 125 11.63 -7.57 20.93
CA ASP A 125 11.02 -8.90 20.76
C ASP A 125 10.05 -9.00 19.56
N THR A 126 10.40 -8.37 18.43
CA THR A 126 9.61 -8.36 17.21
C THR A 126 10.35 -9.00 16.04
N ASP A 127 9.59 -9.45 15.03
CA ASP A 127 10.16 -10.01 13.81
C ASP A 127 10.84 -8.89 12.98
N PRO A 128 12.14 -9.00 12.65
CA PRO A 128 12.83 -8.01 11.81
C PRO A 128 12.11 -7.71 10.50
N GLU A 129 11.43 -8.71 9.93
CA GLU A 129 10.68 -8.56 8.68
C GLU A 129 9.55 -7.53 8.82
N SER A 130 8.92 -7.45 10.00
CA SER A 130 7.85 -6.50 10.33
C SER A 130 8.35 -5.05 10.28
N LEU A 131 9.57 -4.78 10.72
CA LEU A 131 10.19 -3.44 10.66
C LEU A 131 10.73 -3.12 9.27
N MET A 132 11.29 -4.11 8.56
CA MET A 132 11.80 -3.94 7.19
C MET A 132 10.69 -3.66 6.17
N ALA A 133 9.50 -4.24 6.36
CA ALA A 133 8.34 -3.92 5.54
C ALA A 133 8.01 -2.41 5.55
N THR A 134 8.35 -1.74 6.65
CA THR A 134 8.06 -0.34 6.91
C THR A 134 9.06 0.63 6.27
N THR A 135 10.18 0.14 5.72
CA THR A 135 11.28 0.98 5.21
C THR A 135 11.29 1.15 3.69
N ASN A 136 10.36 0.52 2.96
CA ASN A 136 10.40 0.45 1.48
C ASN A 136 11.75 -0.04 0.93
N PHE A 137 12.50 -0.83 1.70
CA PHE A 137 13.84 -1.27 1.32
C PHE A 137 13.80 -2.13 0.05
N VAL A 138 14.57 -1.73 -0.98
CA VAL A 138 14.63 -2.39 -2.30
C VAL A 138 14.88 -3.89 -2.16
N GLY A 139 15.87 -4.28 -1.35
CA GLY A 139 16.19 -5.68 -1.13
C GLY A 139 15.07 -6.48 -0.47
N TYR A 140 14.30 -5.87 0.43
CA TYR A 140 13.13 -6.49 1.04
C TYR A 140 12.02 -6.70 0.01
N LYS A 141 11.74 -5.68 -0.82
CA LYS A 141 10.76 -5.78 -1.91
C LYS A 141 11.12 -6.92 -2.88
N ILE A 142 12.40 -7.05 -3.24
CA ILE A 142 12.91 -8.16 -4.06
C ILE A 142 12.67 -9.50 -3.37
N LYS A 143 13.10 -9.66 -2.11
CA LYS A 143 12.92 -10.89 -1.32
C LYS A 143 11.45 -11.29 -1.21
N LYS A 144 10.56 -10.33 -0.94
CA LYS A 144 9.12 -10.53 -0.81
C LYS A 144 8.52 -11.10 -2.10
N ILE A 145 8.72 -10.44 -3.23
CA ILE A 145 8.23 -10.91 -4.53
C ILE A 145 8.81 -12.29 -4.87
N ARG A 146 10.10 -12.49 -4.59
CA ARG A 146 10.77 -13.78 -4.81
C ARG A 146 10.10 -14.91 -4.01
N CYS A 147 9.80 -14.68 -2.73
CA CYS A 147 9.11 -15.64 -1.87
C CYS A 147 7.64 -15.85 -2.29
N GLU A 148 6.91 -14.79 -2.65
CA GLU A 148 5.53 -14.88 -3.15
C GLU A 148 5.42 -15.72 -4.42
N ARG A 149 6.40 -15.57 -5.32
CA ARG A 149 6.53 -16.37 -6.55
C ARG A 149 7.21 -17.72 -6.34
N LYS A 150 7.53 -18.09 -5.09
CA LYS A 150 8.14 -19.37 -4.68
C LYS A 150 9.43 -19.72 -5.44
N ILE A 151 10.23 -18.72 -5.80
CA ILE A 151 11.52 -18.91 -6.46
C ILE A 151 12.68 -18.76 -5.46
N THR A 152 13.78 -19.47 -5.71
CA THR A 152 14.99 -19.41 -4.85
C THR A 152 15.86 -18.21 -5.24
N GLN A 153 16.77 -17.81 -4.34
CA GLN A 153 17.77 -16.78 -4.66
C GLN A 153 18.64 -17.19 -5.86
N ALA A 154 18.95 -18.50 -5.96
CA ALA A 154 19.70 -19.04 -7.09
C ALA A 154 18.94 -18.90 -8.42
N ALA A 155 17.65 -19.25 -8.43
CA ALA A 155 16.82 -19.12 -9.63
C ALA A 155 16.63 -17.65 -10.06
N LEU A 156 16.50 -16.72 -9.11
CA LEU A 156 16.45 -15.29 -9.41
C LEU A 156 17.79 -14.78 -9.98
N ALA A 157 18.90 -15.17 -9.36
CA ALA A 157 20.23 -14.77 -9.78
C ALA A 157 20.56 -15.26 -11.20
N GLU A 158 20.19 -16.50 -11.53
CA GLU A 158 20.34 -17.08 -12.87
C GLU A 158 19.55 -16.26 -13.90
N LYS A 159 18.27 -16.01 -13.65
CA LYS A 159 17.42 -15.20 -14.56
C LYS A 159 17.88 -13.76 -14.71
N ALA A 160 18.45 -13.17 -13.66
CA ALA A 160 18.95 -11.80 -13.67
C ALA A 160 20.41 -11.70 -14.15
N GLU A 161 21.07 -12.81 -14.49
CA GLU A 161 22.48 -12.86 -14.87
C GLU A 161 23.40 -12.16 -13.85
N VAL A 162 23.22 -12.49 -12.57
CA VAL A 162 24.04 -12.00 -11.45
C VAL A 162 24.42 -13.15 -10.53
N SER A 163 25.33 -12.92 -9.58
CA SER A 163 25.69 -13.96 -8.62
C SER A 163 24.60 -14.19 -7.57
N THR A 164 24.43 -15.44 -7.15
CA THR A 164 23.54 -15.82 -6.05
C THR A 164 23.90 -15.09 -4.75
N SER A 165 25.20 -14.87 -4.53
CA SER A 165 25.73 -14.10 -3.41
C SER A 165 25.30 -12.63 -3.45
N LEU A 166 25.27 -12.01 -4.64
CA LEU A 166 24.83 -10.62 -4.79
C LEU A 166 23.35 -10.47 -4.45
N ILE A 167 22.49 -11.37 -4.93
CA ILE A 167 21.07 -11.39 -4.55
C ILE A 167 20.92 -11.53 -3.02
N GLY A 168 21.64 -12.47 -2.40
CA GLY A 168 21.60 -12.64 -0.94
C GLY A 168 22.07 -11.39 -0.18
N GLN A 169 23.11 -10.71 -0.67
CA GLN A 169 23.60 -9.46 -0.08
C GLN A 169 22.60 -8.30 -0.26
N ILE A 170 21.93 -8.21 -1.40
CA ILE A 170 20.88 -7.22 -1.66
C ILE A 170 19.67 -7.47 -0.77
N GLU A 171 19.15 -8.71 -0.73
CA GLU A 171 17.96 -9.06 0.05
C GLU A 171 18.16 -8.90 1.55
N SER A 172 19.37 -9.17 2.03
CA SER A 172 19.76 -8.92 3.42
C SER A 172 20.24 -7.48 3.67
N GLY A 173 20.21 -6.66 2.62
CA GLY A 173 20.68 -5.27 2.49
C GLY A 173 22.04 -4.97 3.06
N LYS A 174 22.96 -5.92 2.90
CA LYS A 174 24.40 -5.67 3.02
C LYS A 174 24.92 -4.81 1.88
N VAL A 175 24.26 -4.84 0.72
CA VAL A 175 24.65 -4.11 -0.49
C VAL A 175 23.40 -3.50 -1.12
N GLU A 176 23.46 -2.22 -1.51
CA GLU A 176 22.45 -1.65 -2.39
C GLU A 176 22.76 -1.98 -3.86
N PRO A 177 21.78 -2.42 -4.66
CA PRO A 177 21.99 -2.70 -6.06
C PRO A 177 22.28 -1.42 -6.84
N SER A 178 23.23 -1.46 -7.77
CA SER A 178 23.35 -0.41 -8.79
C SER A 178 22.11 -0.39 -9.68
N LEU A 179 21.82 0.73 -10.34
CA LEU A 179 20.68 0.84 -11.27
C LEU A 179 20.68 -0.29 -12.31
N LYS A 180 21.84 -0.58 -12.91
CA LYS A 180 22.01 -1.68 -13.87
C LYS A 180 21.70 -3.06 -13.26
N THR A 181 22.07 -3.28 -12.00
CA THR A 181 21.74 -4.53 -11.29
C THR A 181 20.25 -4.60 -10.98
N LEU A 182 19.65 -3.48 -10.57
CA LEU A 182 18.23 -3.38 -10.29
C LEU A 182 17.39 -3.60 -11.56
N GLU A 183 17.80 -3.06 -12.70
CA GLU A 183 17.18 -3.30 -14.01
C GLU A 183 17.16 -4.79 -14.38
N LYS A 184 18.30 -5.47 -14.21
CA LYS A 184 18.40 -6.91 -14.45
C LYS A 184 17.47 -7.71 -13.54
N ILE A 185 17.44 -7.38 -12.24
CA ILE A 185 16.57 -8.05 -11.26
C ILE A 185 15.10 -7.78 -11.57
N ALA A 186 14.75 -6.54 -11.91
CA ALA A 186 13.39 -6.14 -12.25
C ALA A 186 12.91 -6.86 -13.51
N ALA A 187 13.74 -6.92 -14.55
CA ALA A 187 13.46 -7.67 -15.78
C ALA A 187 13.26 -9.17 -15.51
N ALA A 188 14.11 -9.79 -14.68
CA ALA A 188 13.98 -11.19 -14.28
C ALA A 188 12.69 -11.49 -13.49
N LEU A 189 12.16 -10.48 -12.80
CA LEU A 189 10.87 -10.51 -12.11
C LEU A 189 9.72 -9.99 -12.98
N SER A 190 9.95 -9.63 -14.24
CA SER A 190 8.94 -9.04 -15.13
C SER A 190 8.25 -7.83 -14.49
N LEU A 191 9.03 -6.97 -13.84
CA LEU A 191 8.58 -5.74 -13.19
C LEU A 191 9.38 -4.55 -13.71
N SER A 192 8.81 -3.36 -13.57
CA SER A 192 9.56 -2.11 -13.80
C SER A 192 10.53 -1.84 -12.63
N PRO A 193 11.75 -1.34 -12.88
CA PRO A 193 12.66 -0.90 -11.81
C PRO A 193 12.02 0.10 -10.85
N CYS A 194 11.10 0.94 -11.36
CA CYS A 194 10.36 1.92 -10.56
C CYS A 194 9.56 1.27 -9.43
N PHE A 195 9.07 0.03 -9.60
CA PHE A 195 8.35 -0.69 -8.54
C PHE A 195 9.16 -0.79 -7.23
N PHE A 196 10.48 -0.95 -7.35
CA PHE A 196 11.36 -1.13 -6.19
C PHE A 196 11.79 0.20 -5.56
N VAL A 197 11.78 1.29 -6.33
CA VAL A 197 12.24 2.61 -5.91
C VAL A 197 11.08 3.48 -5.43
N SER A 198 9.90 3.35 -6.03
CA SER A 198 8.70 4.08 -5.64
C SER A 198 8.24 3.63 -4.26
N GLY A 199 7.83 4.58 -3.43
CA GLY A 199 7.18 4.27 -2.16
C GLY A 199 5.85 3.56 -2.39
N ASP A 200 5.51 2.60 -1.54
CA ASP A 200 4.22 1.86 -1.57
C ASP A 200 2.98 2.78 -1.47
N ASP A 201 3.17 4.08 -1.21
CA ASP A 201 2.10 5.08 -1.04
C ASP A 201 1.27 5.31 -2.31
N GLU A 202 1.83 5.24 -3.52
CA GLU A 202 1.07 5.50 -4.76
C GLU A 202 0.16 4.34 -5.16
N LEU A 203 0.68 3.11 -5.19
CA LEU A 203 -0.14 1.96 -5.60
C LEU A 203 -1.12 1.54 -4.50
N SER A 204 -0.73 1.64 -3.22
CA SER A 204 -1.63 1.28 -2.12
C SER A 204 -2.78 2.28 -1.96
N SER A 205 -2.54 3.57 -2.20
CA SER A 205 -3.60 4.60 -2.19
C SER A 205 -4.61 4.41 -3.33
N ILE A 206 -4.18 3.85 -4.48
CA ILE A 206 -5.08 3.51 -5.59
C ILE A 206 -5.84 2.20 -5.31
N LEU A 207 -5.17 1.18 -4.79
CA LEU A 207 -5.74 -0.18 -4.65
C LEU A 207 -6.63 -0.34 -3.41
N LYS A 208 -6.36 0.36 -2.30
CA LYS A 208 -7.17 0.30 -1.07
C LYS A 208 -8.63 0.72 -1.28
N PRO A 209 -8.94 1.87 -1.92
CA PRO A 209 -10.32 2.29 -2.20
C PRO A 209 -11.01 1.52 -3.32
N MET A 210 -10.30 0.64 -4.02
CA MET A 210 -10.88 -0.10 -5.13
C MET A 210 -11.98 -1.08 -4.68
N ASN A 211 -12.96 -1.30 -5.54
CA ASN A 211 -13.98 -2.32 -5.34
C ASN A 211 -13.32 -3.70 -5.12
N PRO A 212 -13.66 -4.45 -4.06
CA PRO A 212 -13.13 -5.78 -3.78
C PRO A 212 -13.31 -6.78 -4.94
N GLU A 213 -14.43 -6.72 -5.67
CA GLU A 213 -14.69 -7.58 -6.82
C GLU A 213 -13.84 -7.19 -8.02
N LEU A 214 -13.61 -5.88 -8.24
CA LEU A 214 -12.65 -5.43 -9.26
C LEU A 214 -11.23 -5.88 -8.91
N ARG A 215 -10.86 -5.84 -7.63
CA ARG A 215 -9.54 -6.32 -7.16
C ARG A 215 -9.32 -7.80 -7.44
N LYS A 216 -10.36 -8.64 -7.28
CA LYS A 216 -10.29 -10.06 -7.65
C LYS A 216 -10.18 -10.23 -9.16
N LEU A 217 -10.94 -9.46 -9.92
CA LEU A 217 -10.93 -9.48 -11.38
C LEU A 217 -9.57 -9.11 -11.97
N LEU A 218 -8.79 -8.23 -11.34
CA LEU A 218 -7.43 -7.92 -11.80
C LEU A 218 -6.48 -9.13 -11.83
N ASN A 219 -6.78 -10.21 -11.10
CA ASN A 219 -6.02 -11.46 -11.15
C ASN A 219 -6.52 -12.40 -12.26
N ASP A 220 -7.62 -12.08 -12.94
CA ASP A 220 -8.15 -12.86 -14.06
C ASP A 220 -7.34 -12.55 -15.32
N SER A 221 -6.81 -13.60 -15.96
CA SER A 221 -6.01 -13.47 -17.18
C SER A 221 -6.75 -12.74 -18.30
N LYS A 222 -8.07 -12.89 -18.41
CA LYS A 222 -8.87 -12.19 -19.42
C LYS A 222 -8.92 -10.68 -19.18
N VAL A 223 -8.97 -10.27 -17.91
CA VAL A 223 -8.99 -8.86 -17.54
C VAL A 223 -7.64 -8.22 -17.80
N ILE A 224 -6.55 -8.93 -17.50
CA ILE A 224 -5.19 -8.50 -17.84
C ILE A 224 -5.07 -8.31 -19.35
N SER A 225 -5.52 -9.26 -20.17
CA SER A 225 -5.49 -9.13 -21.62
C SER A 225 -6.31 -7.94 -22.16
N VAL A 226 -7.45 -7.60 -21.54
CA VAL A 226 -8.20 -6.39 -21.91
C VAL A 226 -7.43 -5.13 -21.52
N LEU A 227 -6.79 -5.10 -20.35
CA LEU A 227 -5.95 -3.97 -19.94
C LEU A 227 -4.74 -3.79 -20.87
N GLU A 228 -4.14 -4.88 -21.33
CA GLU A 228 -3.08 -4.86 -22.36
C GLU A 228 -3.61 -4.28 -23.68
N LEU A 229 -4.81 -4.67 -24.13
CA LEU A 229 -5.42 -4.08 -25.34
C LEU A 229 -5.67 -2.58 -25.22
N LEU A 230 -5.88 -2.08 -23.99
CA LEU A 230 -6.07 -0.66 -23.72
C LEU A 230 -4.75 0.12 -23.65
N SER A 231 -3.58 -0.53 -23.60
CA SER A 231 -2.29 0.15 -23.42
C SER A 231 -1.97 1.10 -24.57
N ASP A 232 -2.45 0.77 -25.76
CA ASP A 232 -2.14 1.48 -27.01
C ASP A 232 -3.33 2.32 -27.51
N CYS A 233 -4.40 2.45 -26.71
CA CYS A 233 -5.57 3.23 -27.09
C CYS A 233 -5.28 4.74 -27.10
N SER A 234 -5.71 5.40 -28.17
CA SER A 234 -5.81 6.87 -28.21
C SER A 234 -6.88 7.39 -27.24
N THR A 235 -6.82 8.69 -26.91
CA THR A 235 -7.82 9.36 -26.07
C THR A 235 -9.23 9.29 -26.65
N GLU A 236 -9.37 9.32 -27.97
CA GLU A 236 -10.66 9.23 -28.67
C GLU A 236 -11.25 7.83 -28.57
N GLU A 237 -10.44 6.79 -28.80
CA GLU A 237 -10.84 5.38 -28.67
C GLU A 237 -11.21 5.05 -27.23
N PHE A 238 -10.41 5.50 -26.26
CA PHE A 238 -10.69 5.29 -24.85
C PHE A 238 -12.01 5.97 -24.43
N SER A 239 -12.24 7.20 -24.88
CA SER A 239 -13.50 7.92 -24.65
C SER A 239 -14.70 7.20 -25.26
N PHE A 240 -14.54 6.63 -26.46
CA PHE A 240 -15.57 5.82 -27.10
C PHE A 240 -15.90 4.56 -26.31
N ILE A 241 -14.88 3.82 -25.86
CA ILE A 241 -15.05 2.62 -25.03
C ILE A 241 -15.80 2.96 -23.74
N LEU A 242 -15.43 4.06 -23.07
CA LEU A 242 -16.13 4.50 -21.87
C LEU A 242 -17.61 4.82 -22.13
N LYS A 243 -17.91 5.55 -23.21
CA LYS A 243 -19.29 5.86 -23.60
C LYS A 243 -20.09 4.60 -23.91
N PHE A 244 -19.48 3.62 -24.58
CA PHE A 244 -20.12 2.35 -24.87
C PHE A 244 -20.44 1.57 -23.59
N ILE A 245 -19.50 1.49 -22.64
CA ILE A 245 -19.71 0.84 -21.34
C ILE A 245 -20.84 1.54 -20.57
N GLN A 246 -20.89 2.87 -20.60
CA GLN A 246 -21.95 3.64 -19.95
C GLN A 246 -23.32 3.33 -20.56
N LEU A 247 -23.44 3.38 -21.89
CA LEU A 247 -24.67 3.09 -22.62
C LEU A 247 -25.15 1.66 -22.38
N TYR A 248 -24.24 0.68 -22.39
CA TYR A 248 -24.55 -0.71 -22.07
C TYR A 248 -25.11 -0.87 -20.64
N LYS A 249 -24.57 -0.14 -19.66
CA LYS A 249 -25.05 -0.19 -18.26
C LYS A 249 -26.41 0.47 -18.08
N GLU A 250 -26.70 1.54 -18.81
CA GLU A 250 -28.00 2.22 -18.78
C GLU A 250 -29.11 1.29 -19.32
N HIS A 251 -28.85 0.56 -20.40
CA HIS A 251 -29.83 -0.36 -21.00
C HIS A 251 -29.93 -1.74 -20.35
N ARG A 252 -28.98 -2.13 -19.48
CA ARG A 252 -29.04 -3.40 -18.75
C ARG A 252 -29.92 -3.33 -17.49
N ASN A 253 -30.18 -2.13 -16.97
CA ASN A 253 -30.97 -1.91 -15.75
C ASN A 253 -32.37 -1.32 -16.04
N ALA A 254 -32.76 -1.19 -17.30
CA ALA A 254 -34.10 -0.81 -17.77
C ALA A 254 -34.91 -2.05 -18.17
#